data_AF-A0A367JP25-F1
#
_entry.id   AF-A0A367JP25-F1
#
_cell.length_a   1.000
_cell.length_b   1.000
_cell.length_c   1.000
_cell.angle_alpha   90.00
_cell.angle_beta   90.00
_cell.angle_gamma   90.00
#
_symmetry.space_group_name_H-M   'P 1'
#
loop_
_entity.id
_entity.type
_entity.pdbx_description
1 polymer ?
#
loop_
_entity_poly.entity_id
_entity_poly.type
_entity_poly.pdbx_seq_one_letter_code
_entity_poly.pdbx_strand_id
1 'polypeptide(L)'
;MVLEEATTEINRLKCKTIILETPFEVVYTIAEGKTRPVAVGKQVVERDSFTYQRYLDTSPSSPTLSSNDFHEAGSIVMLTKSSSMNIRLIVFDYAGLTTNPEDLLKLIKKLKSIKEIVIYNGHIFEILSRQQLLHGEAAKKFDCRAPPIERSTL
;
A
#
# COMPACT_ATOMS: atom_id res chain seq x y z
N MET A 1 -1.06 13.37 -16.84
CA MET A 1 -1.68 13.99 -15.66
C MET A 1 -0.63 14.94 -15.11
N VAL A 2 -0.79 16.24 -15.38
CA VAL A 2 0.04 17.25 -14.70
C VAL A 2 -0.38 17.18 -13.22
N LEU A 3 0.58 17.01 -12.31
CA LEU A 3 0.27 17.02 -10.88
C LEU A 3 -0.53 18.30 -10.59
N GLU A 4 -1.71 18.16 -9.97
CA GLU A 4 -2.71 19.20 -9.61
C GLU A 4 -3.97 19.33 -10.49
N GLU A 5 -4.06 18.69 -11.67
CA GLU A 5 -5.33 18.71 -12.45
C GLU A 5 -6.29 17.57 -12.07
N ALA A 6 -7.58 17.91 -11.93
CA ALA A 6 -8.65 16.91 -11.74
C ALA A 6 -8.72 15.93 -12.92
N THR A 7 -9.01 14.67 -12.62
CA THR A 7 -9.13 13.54 -13.56
C THR A 7 -10.40 13.66 -14.42
N THR A 8 -10.48 14.69 -15.26
CA THR A 8 -11.58 14.89 -16.21
C THR A 8 -11.29 14.22 -17.54
N GLU A 9 -12.34 13.86 -18.28
CA GLU A 9 -12.23 13.25 -19.61
C GLU A 9 -11.46 14.17 -20.59
N ILE A 10 -11.65 15.49 -20.46
CA ILE A 10 -10.97 16.50 -21.28
C ILE A 10 -9.45 16.47 -21.03
N ASN A 11 -9.04 16.43 -19.76
CA ASN A 11 -7.61 16.41 -19.40
C ASN A 11 -6.96 15.07 -19.77
N ARG A 12 -7.72 13.98 -19.68
CA ARG A 12 -7.30 12.65 -20.16
C ARG A 12 -7.06 12.66 -21.66
N LEU A 13 -7.98 13.24 -22.44
CA LEU A 13 -7.83 13.36 -23.90
C LEU A 13 -6.60 14.19 -24.27
N LYS A 14 -6.40 15.34 -23.61
CA LYS A 14 -5.21 16.19 -23.79
C LYS A 14 -3.92 15.43 -23.52
N CYS A 15 -3.85 14.72 -22.39
CA CYS A 15 -2.69 13.90 -22.04
C CYS A 15 -2.43 12.81 -23.07
N LYS A 16 -3.49 12.16 -23.58
CA LYS A 16 -3.38 11.12 -24.60
C LYS A 16 -2.81 11.68 -25.91
N THR A 17 -3.28 12.85 -26.35
CA THR A 17 -2.74 13.54 -27.53
C THR A 17 -1.25 13.83 -27.37
N ILE A 18 -0.84 14.37 -26.21
CA ILE A 18 0.58 14.66 -25.93
C ILE A 18 1.42 13.38 -26.02
N ILE A 19 0.97 12.28 -25.41
CA ILE A 19 1.70 10.99 -25.44
C ILE A 19 1.77 10.45 -26.88
N LEU A 20 0.67 10.52 -27.63
CA LEU A 20 0.61 10.06 -29.02
C LEU A 20 1.50 10.87 -29.97
N GLU A 21 1.74 12.15 -29.69
CA GLU A 21 2.64 13.00 -30.49
C GLU A 21 4.13 12.69 -30.24
N THR A 22 4.48 12.00 -29.15
CA THR A 22 5.87 11.62 -28.89
C THR A 22 6.33 10.46 -29.79
N PRO A 23 7.63 10.37 -30.13
CA PRO A 23 8.18 9.23 -30.90
C PRO A 23 8.32 7.94 -30.08
N PHE A 24 8.03 8.02 -28.77
CA PHE A 24 8.11 6.91 -27.84
C PHE A 24 6.71 6.41 -27.48
N GLU A 25 6.64 5.14 -27.08
CA GLU A 25 5.44 4.48 -26.60
C GLU A 25 5.73 3.81 -25.26
N VAL A 26 4.77 3.89 -24.33
CA VAL A 26 4.90 3.24 -23.02
C VAL A 26 4.36 1.81 -23.14
N VAL A 27 5.24 0.83 -22.96
CA VAL A 27 4.98 -0.60 -23.13
C VAL A 27 5.50 -1.38 -21.92
N TYR A 28 5.17 -2.66 -21.83
CA TYR A 28 5.73 -3.59 -20.84
C TYR A 28 6.18 -4.88 -21.52
N THR A 29 7.13 -5.58 -20.90
CA THR A 29 7.53 -6.93 -21.32
C THR A 29 6.84 -7.97 -20.45
N ILE A 30 6.60 -9.16 -21.00
CA ILE A 30 6.00 -10.28 -20.23
C ILE A 30 6.90 -10.68 -19.06
N ALA A 31 8.22 -10.63 -19.27
CA ALA A 31 9.22 -11.01 -18.27
C ALA A 31 9.21 -10.09 -17.04
N GLU A 32 9.09 -8.77 -17.24
CA GLU A 32 9.06 -7.81 -16.13
C GLU A 32 7.66 -7.55 -15.56
N GLY A 33 6.63 -7.82 -16.36
CA GLY A 33 5.23 -7.68 -15.97
C GLY A 33 4.68 -6.26 -16.11
N LYS A 34 3.36 -6.15 -16.03
CA LYS A 34 2.58 -4.92 -16.31
C LYS A 34 2.87 -3.74 -15.36
N THR A 35 3.50 -3.98 -14.22
CA THR A 35 3.78 -2.96 -13.20
C THR A 35 5.14 -2.28 -13.40
N ARG A 36 5.92 -2.71 -14.40
CA ARG A 36 7.22 -2.14 -14.75
C ARG A 36 7.17 -1.58 -16.18
N PRO A 37 6.62 -0.37 -16.38
CA PRO A 37 6.52 0.24 -17.70
C PRO A 37 7.89 0.70 -18.20
N VAL A 38 8.11 0.57 -19.51
CA VAL A 38 9.31 1.02 -20.22
C VAL A 38 8.90 1.90 -21.40
N ALA A 39 9.61 3.01 -21.61
CA ALA A 39 9.45 3.84 -22.79
C ALA A 39 10.31 3.31 -23.95
N VAL A 40 9.69 2.92 -25.05
CA VAL A 40 10.36 2.32 -26.21
C VAL A 40 9.97 3.08 -27.48
N GLY A 41 10.89 3.25 -28.42
CA GLY A 41 10.58 3.93 -29.69
C GLY A 41 9.52 3.18 -30.50
N LYS A 42 8.54 3.89 -31.08
CA LYS A 42 7.40 3.27 -31.80
C LYS A 42 7.84 2.28 -32.88
N GLN A 43 8.87 2.62 -33.66
CA GLN A 43 9.43 1.72 -34.68
C GLN A 43 9.98 0.41 -34.11
N VAL A 44 10.52 0.43 -32.89
CA VAL A 44 11.06 -0.76 -32.22
C VAL A 44 9.91 -1.64 -31.74
N VAL A 45 8.86 -1.04 -31.17
CA VAL A 45 7.66 -1.76 -30.74
C VAL A 45 6.93 -2.41 -31.93
N GLU A 46 6.87 -1.73 -33.08
CA GLU A 46 6.29 -2.29 -34.30
C GLU A 46 7.11 -3.45 -34.88
N ARG A 47 8.44 -3.36 -34.82
CA ARG A 47 9.35 -4.41 -35.30
C ARG A 47 9.30 -5.67 -34.42
N ASP A 48 9.10 -5.51 -33.12
CA ASP A 48 9.05 -6.61 -32.15
C ASP A 48 7.81 -6.55 -31.26
N SER A 49 6.66 -6.84 -31.87
CA SER A 49 5.37 -6.82 -31.21
C SER A 49 5.15 -7.97 -30.21
N PHE A 50 6.01 -8.98 -30.20
CA PHE A 50 5.92 -10.11 -29.26
C PHE A 50 6.62 -9.80 -27.94
N THR A 51 7.73 -9.07 -27.98
CA THR A 51 8.47 -8.66 -26.78
C THR A 51 7.77 -7.51 -26.06
N TYR A 52 7.23 -6.55 -26.80
CA TYR A 52 6.65 -5.32 -26.26
C TYR A 52 5.13 -5.33 -26.31
N GLN A 53 4.49 -5.45 -25.14
CA GLN A 53 3.03 -5.39 -25.02
C GLN A 53 2.54 -3.99 -24.70
N ARG A 54 1.46 -3.59 -25.38
CA ARG A 54 0.78 -2.31 -25.18
C ARG A 54 -0.20 -2.40 -24.01
N TYR A 55 -0.32 -1.30 -23.27
CA TYR A 55 -1.42 -1.15 -22.34
C TYR A 55 -2.72 -0.92 -23.12
N LEU A 56 -3.75 -1.67 -22.78
CA LEU A 56 -5.10 -1.37 -23.27
C LEU A 56 -5.55 -0.05 -22.65
N ASP A 57 -6.22 0.78 -23.44
CA ASP A 57 -6.95 1.92 -22.90
C ASP A 57 -7.98 1.38 -21.89
N THR A 58 -7.69 1.55 -20.60
CA THR A 58 -8.69 1.32 -19.57
C THR A 58 -9.75 2.41 -19.71
N SER A 59 -11.03 2.07 -19.59
CA SER A 59 -12.11 3.07 -19.47
C SER A 59 -11.70 4.17 -18.46
N PRO A 60 -12.15 5.44 -18.58
CA PRO A 60 -11.87 6.50 -17.61
C PRO A 60 -12.26 6.14 -16.16
N SER A 61 -13.01 5.05 -15.98
CA SER A 61 -12.89 4.19 -14.81
C SER A 61 -11.51 3.50 -14.72
N SER A 62 -10.43 4.30 -14.65
CA SER A 62 -9.47 4.02 -13.57
C SER A 62 -10.32 3.78 -12.33
N PRO A 63 -9.98 2.86 -11.41
CA PRO A 63 -10.67 2.90 -10.14
C PRO A 63 -10.50 4.34 -9.68
N THR A 64 -11.60 5.11 -9.70
CA THR A 64 -11.79 6.13 -8.72
C THR A 64 -11.48 5.32 -7.48
N LEU A 65 -10.38 5.61 -6.81
CA LEU A 65 -10.39 5.45 -5.38
C LEU A 65 -11.49 6.41 -4.96
N SER A 66 -12.74 5.97 -5.17
CA SER A 66 -13.87 6.62 -4.60
C SER A 66 -13.53 6.51 -3.14
N SER A 67 -13.74 7.60 -2.40
CA SER A 67 -13.62 7.54 -0.96
C SER A 67 -14.56 6.47 -0.35
N ASN A 68 -15.34 5.74 -1.17
CA ASN A 68 -16.21 4.62 -0.86
C ASN A 68 -15.58 3.23 -1.14
N ASP A 69 -14.45 3.10 -1.88
CA ASP A 69 -13.71 1.83 -2.02
C ASP A 69 -12.74 1.59 -0.85
N PHE A 70 -12.44 2.63 -0.07
CA PHE A 70 -12.48 2.43 1.38
C PHE A 70 -13.96 2.35 1.72
N HIS A 71 -14.47 1.16 2.01
CA HIS A 71 -15.82 0.95 2.52
C HIS A 71 -15.95 1.70 3.85
N GLU A 72 -16.17 3.02 3.77
CA GLU A 72 -16.14 3.99 4.85
C GLU A 72 -15.12 3.62 5.93
N ALA A 73 -13.91 3.18 5.55
CA ALA A 73 -13.09 2.21 6.30
C ALA A 73 -13.61 1.99 7.72
N GLY A 74 -14.68 1.20 7.85
CA GLY A 74 -15.35 1.05 9.15
C GLY A 74 -14.22 0.76 10.10
N SER A 75 -14.07 1.58 11.17
CA SER A 75 -12.87 1.58 12.02
C SER A 75 -12.34 0.16 12.17
N ILE A 76 -11.03 -0.09 12.16
CA ILE A 76 -10.51 -1.47 12.20
C ILE A 76 -11.20 -2.33 13.29
N VAL A 77 -11.67 -1.67 14.35
CA VAL A 77 -12.55 -2.18 15.42
C VAL A 77 -13.93 -2.67 14.93
N MET A 78 -14.62 -1.91 14.07
CA MET A 78 -15.88 -2.30 13.42
C MET A 78 -15.67 -3.50 12.49
N LEU A 79 -14.65 -3.50 11.63
CA LEU A 79 -14.34 -4.62 10.73
C LEU A 79 -14.02 -5.91 11.49
N THR A 80 -13.23 -5.81 12.55
CA THR A 80 -12.88 -6.96 13.40
C THR A 80 -14.04 -7.44 14.26
N LYS A 81 -15.07 -6.62 14.49
CA LYS A 81 -16.28 -7.01 15.23
C LYS A 81 -17.38 -7.59 14.33
N SER A 82 -17.52 -7.08 13.11
CA SER A 82 -18.56 -7.52 12.17
C SER A 82 -18.13 -8.77 11.38
N SER A 83 -16.82 -9.01 11.24
CA SER A 83 -16.29 -10.13 10.48
C SER A 83 -15.81 -11.27 11.37
N SER A 84 -16.22 -12.49 11.02
CA SER A 84 -15.70 -13.75 11.57
C SER A 84 -14.42 -14.23 10.88
N MET A 85 -13.89 -13.47 9.92
CA MET A 85 -12.71 -13.85 9.16
C MET A 85 -11.42 -13.69 9.98
N ASN A 86 -10.45 -14.55 9.69
CA ASN A 86 -9.10 -14.42 10.25
C ASN A 86 -8.38 -13.26 9.55
N ILE A 87 -8.01 -12.24 10.32
CA ILE A 87 -7.36 -11.02 9.83
C ILE A 87 -5.87 -11.11 10.15
N ARG A 88 -5.04 -10.81 9.14
CA ARG A 88 -3.60 -10.57 9.26
C ARG A 88 -3.35 -9.08 9.10
N LEU A 89 -2.79 -8.46 10.13
CA LEU A 89 -2.49 -7.03 10.13
C LEU A 89 -1.05 -6.81 9.68
N ILE A 90 -0.80 -5.93 8.72
CA ILE A 90 0.54 -5.57 8.26
C ILE A 90 0.84 -4.16 8.77
N VAL A 91 1.97 -3.98 9.44
CA VAL A 91 2.43 -2.69 10.00
C VAL A 91 3.80 -2.37 9.44
N PHE A 92 4.01 -1.12 9.03
CA PHE A 92 5.25 -0.66 8.37
C PHE A 92 6.47 -0.58 9.28
N ASP A 93 6.25 -0.48 10.59
CA ASP A 93 7.24 -0.46 11.65
C ASP A 93 6.53 -0.70 13.00
N TYR A 94 7.27 -0.90 14.09
CA TYR A 94 6.64 -1.10 15.41
C TYR A 94 5.84 0.14 15.87
N ALA A 95 6.33 1.35 15.56
CA ALA A 95 5.67 2.59 15.96
C ALA A 95 4.37 2.87 15.19
N GLY A 96 4.19 2.30 14.00
CA GLY A 96 3.03 2.51 13.13
C GLY A 96 1.72 1.93 13.66
N LEU A 97 1.77 1.06 14.68
CA LEU A 97 0.56 0.56 15.35
C LEU A 97 0.38 1.18 16.74
N THR A 98 1.39 1.08 17.59
CA THR A 98 1.41 1.65 18.95
C THR A 98 2.82 1.58 19.50
N THR A 99 3.22 2.60 20.24
CA THR A 99 4.47 2.58 21.02
C THR A 99 4.26 2.12 22.46
N ASN A 100 3.01 1.84 22.86
CA ASN A 100 2.67 1.35 24.19
C ASN A 100 2.28 -0.15 24.13
N PRO A 101 3.06 -1.05 24.75
CA PRO A 101 2.78 -2.49 24.73
C PRO A 101 1.46 -2.85 25.45
N GLU A 102 1.03 -2.08 26.45
CA GLU A 102 -0.24 -2.35 27.13
C GLU A 102 -1.44 -2.08 26.23
N ASP A 103 -1.37 -1.02 25.43
CA ASP A 103 -2.47 -0.66 24.53
C ASP A 103 -2.56 -1.66 23.38
N LEU A 104 -1.41 -2.20 22.94
CA LEU A 104 -1.38 -3.34 22.02
C LEU A 104 -2.09 -4.55 22.62
N LEU A 105 -1.78 -4.91 23.87
CA LEU A 105 -2.40 -6.04 24.55
C LEU A 105 -3.91 -5.84 24.71
N LYS A 106 -4.37 -4.63 25.07
CA LYS A 106 -5.80 -4.28 25.14
C LYS A 106 -6.47 -4.42 23.78
N LEU A 107 -5.83 -3.93 22.72
CA LEU A 107 -6.32 -4.03 21.35
C LEU A 107 -6.46 -5.50 20.91
N ILE A 108 -5.42 -6.31 21.08
CA ILE A 108 -5.43 -7.72 20.66
C ILE A 108 -6.45 -8.51 21.48
N LYS A 109 -6.57 -8.28 22.80
CA LYS A 109 -7.63 -8.89 23.62
C LYS A 109 -9.03 -8.52 23.14
N LYS A 110 -9.24 -7.25 22.77
CA LYS A 110 -10.52 -6.73 22.26
C LYS A 110 -10.87 -7.28 20.87
N LEU A 111 -9.88 -7.45 20.01
CA LEU A 111 -10.06 -7.84 18.60
C LEU A 111 -9.63 -9.30 18.41
N LYS A 112 -10.57 -10.24 18.58
CA LYS A 112 -10.30 -11.70 18.48
C LYS A 112 -10.02 -12.20 17.07
N SER A 113 -10.48 -11.46 16.06
CA SER A 113 -10.33 -11.79 14.64
C SER A 113 -8.89 -11.61 14.13
N ILE A 114 -8.06 -10.83 14.82
CA ILE A 114 -6.63 -10.67 14.48
C ILE A 114 -5.86 -11.89 14.97
N LYS A 115 -5.33 -12.67 14.02
CA LYS A 115 -4.54 -13.87 14.28
C LYS A 115 -3.04 -13.61 14.25
N GLU A 116 -2.60 -12.70 13.41
CA GLU A 116 -1.19 -12.42 13.16
C GLU A 116 -0.97 -10.94 12.86
N ILE A 117 0.16 -10.43 13.33
CA ILE A 117 0.69 -9.12 12.95
C ILE A 117 2.00 -9.34 12.22
N VAL A 118 2.15 -8.75 11.03
CA VAL A 118 3.39 -8.75 10.27
C VAL A 118 3.98 -7.35 10.38
N ILE A 119 5.20 -7.26 10.92
CA ILE A 119 5.97 -6.03 10.95
C ILE A 119 6.92 -6.03 9.77
N TYR A 120 6.88 -4.96 8.99
CA TYR A 120 7.89 -4.68 7.98
C TYR A 120 9.03 -3.89 8.61
N ASN A 121 10.26 -4.38 8.52
CA ASN A 121 11.45 -3.65 8.96
C ASN A 121 12.31 -3.29 7.73
N GLY A 122 11.73 -2.55 6.78
CA GLY A 122 12.41 -2.05 5.57
C GLY A 122 12.77 -3.09 4.51
N HIS A 123 13.24 -4.28 4.91
CA HIS A 123 13.61 -5.40 4.04
C HIS A 123 13.24 -6.77 4.61
N ILE A 124 12.93 -6.85 5.90
CA ILE A 124 12.61 -8.10 6.60
C ILE A 124 11.17 -8.03 7.10
N PHE A 125 10.42 -9.12 6.93
CA PHE A 125 9.10 -9.29 7.51
C PHE A 125 9.20 -10.14 8.77
N GLU A 126 8.81 -9.58 9.91
CA GLU A 126 8.67 -10.33 11.15
C GLU A 126 7.19 -10.65 11.39
N ILE A 127 6.88 -11.94 11.55
CA ILE A 127 5.51 -12.40 11.79
C ILE A 127 5.35 -12.71 13.27
N LEU A 128 4.40 -12.03 13.91
CA LEU A 128 4.02 -12.25 15.30
C LEU A 128 2.62 -12.85 15.36
N SER A 129 2.54 -14.08 15.88
CA SER A 129 1.26 -14.71 16.16
C SER A 129 0.57 -14.08 17.36
N ARG A 130 -0.75 -14.18 17.41
CA ARG A 130 -1.56 -13.76 18.55
C ARG A 130 -1.09 -14.36 19.88
N GLN A 131 -0.66 -15.62 19.89
CA GLN A 131 -0.21 -16.29 21.11
C GLN A 131 1.09 -15.66 21.63
N GLN A 132 2.04 -15.35 20.74
CA GLN A 132 3.27 -14.64 21.10
C GLN A 132 3.00 -13.23 21.61
N LEU A 133 2.04 -12.53 21.00
CA LEU A 133 1.62 -11.20 21.44
C LEU A 133 0.95 -11.23 22.83
N LEU A 134 0.12 -12.25 23.11
CA LEU A 134 -0.54 -12.41 24.40
C LEU A 134 0.40 -12.84 25.53
N HIS A 135 1.47 -13.57 25.22
CA HIS A 135 2.53 -13.95 26.17
C HIS A 135 3.39 -12.73 26.58
N GLY A 136 3.22 -11.58 25.93
CA GLY A 136 3.80 -10.29 26.31
C GLY A 136 5.25 -10.07 25.87
N GLU A 137 6.02 -11.12 25.60
CA GLU A 137 7.42 -11.01 25.17
C GLU A 137 7.55 -10.30 23.83
N ALA A 138 6.71 -10.66 22.85
CA ALA A 138 6.69 -10.00 21.55
C ALA A 138 6.12 -8.56 21.61
N ALA A 139 5.24 -8.27 22.58
CA ALA A 139 4.67 -6.95 22.77
C ALA A 139 5.73 -5.92 23.22
N LYS A 140 6.76 -6.34 23.97
CA LYS A 140 7.86 -5.45 24.39
C LYS A 140 8.62 -4.84 23.22
N LYS A 141 8.64 -5.49 22.05
CA LYS A 141 9.28 -4.93 20.85
C LYS A 141 8.60 -3.64 20.34
N PHE A 142 7.35 -3.42 20.73
CA PHE A 142 6.60 -2.20 20.42
C PHE A 142 6.95 -1.03 21.34
N ASP A 143 7.67 -1.27 22.44
CA ASP A 143 8.21 -0.21 23.30
C ASP A 143 9.50 0.37 22.69
N CYS A 144 9.36 0.94 21.50
CA CYS A 144 10.48 1.45 20.70
C CYS A 144 10.70 2.96 20.87
N ARG A 145 9.90 3.64 21.70
CA ARG A 145 9.99 5.09 21.91
C ARG A 145 10.92 5.40 23.07
N ALA A 146 12.08 5.99 22.76
CA ALA A 146 12.94 6.55 23.80
C ALA A 146 12.21 7.70 24.52
N PRO A 147 12.37 7.83 25.85
CA PRO A 147 11.80 8.95 26.59
C PRO A 147 12.31 10.29 26.03
N PRO A 148 11.50 11.36 26.10
CA PRO A 148 11.96 12.70 25.75
C PRO A 148 13.25 13.01 26.52
N ILE A 149 14.33 13.29 25.80
CA ILE A 149 15.59 13.71 26.41
C ILE A 149 15.40 15.17 26.81
N GLU A 150 15.41 15.46 28.12
CA GLU A 150 15.43 16.84 28.59
C GLU A 150 16.73 17.52 28.13
N ARG A 151 16.61 18.45 27.18
CA ARG A 151 17.75 19.18 26.61
C ARG A 151 18.04 20.50 27.33
N SER A 152 17.29 20.82 28.38
CA SER A 152 17.42 22.06 29.13
C SER A 152 17.72 21.75 30.58
N THR A 153 18.99 21.85 30.95
CA THR A 153 19.41 22.14 32.33
C THR A 153 19.75 23.62 32.34
N LEU A 154 18.79 24.43 32.78
CA LEU A 154 18.99 25.84 33.14
C LEU A 154 18.65 26.00 34.63
#